data_AF-A0A550D1U6-F1
#
_entry.id   AF-A0A550D1U6-F1
#
_cell.length_a   1.000
_cell.length_b   1.000
_cell.length_c   1.000
_cell.angle_alpha   90.00
_cell.angle_beta   90.00
_cell.angle_gamma   90.00
#
_symmetry.space_group_name_H-M   'P 1'
#
loop_
_entity.id
_entity.type
_entity.pdbx_description
1 polymer ?
#
loop_
_entity_poly.entity_id
_entity_poly.type
_entity_poly.pdbx_seq_one_letter_code
_entity_poly.pdbx_strand_id
1 'polypeptide(L)'
;DDNWAFSVLYDYLYSTNSPEHLRLKIKSFLDRKGPKVVYEKIVYGHEERDNKLEDIRILLEKSQIPPDSIYPLEEKIRIIDKAKIKILDENREKSIKDFESTLISNVPEILTIRRVYIDYEYVKRAREVLA
;
A
#
# COMPACT_ATOMS: atom_id res chain seq x y z
N ASP A 1 -24.52 2.27 0.34
CA ASP A 1 -23.77 3.24 1.17
C ASP A 1 -23.04 2.45 2.24
N ASP A 2 -22.31 3.14 3.12
CA ASP A 2 -21.57 2.49 4.21
C ASP A 2 -22.50 1.72 5.15
N ASN A 3 -23.71 2.25 5.43
CA ASN A 3 -24.68 1.58 6.29
C ASN A 3 -25.07 0.22 5.72
N TRP A 4 -25.37 0.14 4.43
CA TRP A 4 -25.64 -1.13 3.76
C TRP A 4 -24.46 -2.09 3.84
N ALA A 5 -23.23 -1.61 3.63
CA ALA A 5 -22.03 -2.44 3.72
C ALA A 5 -21.82 -3.01 5.13
N PHE A 6 -21.99 -2.18 6.17
CA PHE A 6 -21.91 -2.64 7.57
C PHE A 6 -23.03 -3.62 7.92
N SER A 7 -24.25 -3.41 7.45
CA SER A 7 -25.36 -4.36 7.66
C SER A 7 -25.03 -5.74 7.10
N VAL A 8 -24.51 -5.81 5.87
CA VAL A 8 -24.09 -7.08 5.25
C VAL A 8 -22.99 -7.77 6.06
N LEU A 9 -22.01 -7.02 6.59
CA LEU A 9 -20.95 -7.57 7.43
C LEU A 9 -21.50 -8.16 8.74
N TYR A 10 -22.44 -7.47 9.39
CA TYR A 10 -23.09 -7.96 10.61
C TYR A 10 -23.94 -9.20 10.33
N ASP A 11 -24.73 -9.21 9.26
CA ASP A 11 -25.53 -10.38 8.85
C ASP A 11 -24.63 -11.60 8.62
N TYR A 12 -23.50 -11.40 7.94
CA TYR A 12 -22.55 -12.47 7.66
C TYR A 12 -21.83 -12.96 8.91
N LEU A 13 -21.54 -12.08 9.86
CA LEU A 13 -20.88 -12.40 11.14
C LEU A 13 -21.76 -13.30 12.02
N TYR A 14 -23.07 -13.06 12.05
CA TYR A 14 -24.02 -13.81 12.87
C TYR A 14 -24.72 -14.97 12.16
N SER A 15 -24.52 -15.11 10.84
CA SER A 15 -25.03 -16.24 10.07
C SER A 15 -24.35 -17.56 10.45
N THR A 16 -25.15 -18.61 10.60
CA THR A 16 -24.69 -19.99 10.84
C THR A 16 -24.08 -20.66 9.61
N ASN A 17 -24.30 -20.09 8.42
CA ASN A 17 -23.86 -20.66 7.14
C ASN A 17 -22.52 -20.08 6.65
N SER A 18 -21.96 -19.12 7.40
CA SER A 18 -20.74 -18.42 7.05
C SER A 18 -19.49 -19.19 7.49
N PRO A 19 -18.47 -19.36 6.63
CA PRO A 19 -17.20 -19.97 7.01
C PRO A 19 -16.58 -19.27 8.22
N GLU A 20 -16.05 -20.04 9.17
CA GLU A 20 -15.49 -19.51 10.43
C GLU A 20 -14.34 -18.52 10.19
N HIS A 21 -13.44 -18.83 9.26
CA HIS A 21 -12.33 -17.93 8.91
C HIS A 21 -12.81 -16.55 8.44
N LEU A 22 -13.91 -16.49 7.67
CA LEU A 22 -14.45 -15.22 7.18
C LEU A 22 -15.11 -14.44 8.33
N ARG A 23 -15.85 -15.12 9.21
CA ARG A 23 -16.41 -14.51 10.42
C ARG A 23 -15.32 -13.90 11.31
N LEU A 24 -14.18 -14.58 11.46
CA LEU A 24 -13.03 -14.08 12.21
C LEU A 24 -12.41 -12.83 11.56
N LYS A 25 -12.26 -12.81 10.22
CA LYS A 25 -11.78 -11.62 9.49
C LYS A 25 -12.73 -10.44 9.63
N ILE A 26 -14.04 -10.66 9.50
CA ILE A 26 -15.08 -9.62 9.68
C ILE A 26 -15.05 -9.09 11.11
N LYS A 27 -15.04 -9.97 12.11
CA LYS A 27 -14.95 -9.57 13.52
C LYS A 27 -13.70 -8.73 13.78
N SER A 28 -12.55 -9.17 13.25
CA SER A 28 -11.28 -8.45 13.39
C SER A 28 -11.33 -7.07 12.74
N PHE A 29 -11.98 -6.94 11.58
CA PHE A 29 -12.21 -5.65 10.93
C PHE A 29 -13.07 -4.72 11.82
N LEU A 30 -14.21 -5.19 12.32
CA LEU A 30 -15.12 -4.43 13.18
C LEU A 30 -14.47 -4.04 14.52
N ASP A 31 -13.65 -4.93 15.10
CA ASP A 31 -12.91 -4.71 16.34
C ASP A 31 -11.63 -3.85 16.16
N ARG A 32 -11.40 -3.28 14.97
CA ARG A 32 -10.17 -2.52 14.61
C ARG A 32 -8.86 -3.33 14.74
N LYS A 33 -8.97 -4.66 14.73
CA LYS A 33 -7.90 -5.66 14.68
C LYS A 33 -7.63 -6.15 13.24
N GLY A 34 -7.89 -5.31 12.25
CA GLY A 34 -7.49 -5.58 10.88
C GLY A 34 -5.98 -5.66 10.69
N PRO A 35 -5.51 -6.06 9.50
CA PRO A 35 -4.10 -6.18 9.17
C PRO A 35 -3.29 -4.93 9.52
N LYS A 36 -2.06 -5.11 10.01
CA LYS A 36 -1.15 -4.02 10.38
C LYS A 36 0.07 -4.01 9.48
N VAL A 37 0.57 -2.81 9.18
CA VAL A 37 1.83 -2.63 8.44
C VAL A 37 2.99 -3.12 9.30
N VAL A 38 3.82 -3.99 8.73
CA VAL A 38 5.07 -4.49 9.33
C VAL A 38 6.31 -4.07 8.56
N TYR A 39 6.14 -3.69 7.29
CA TYR A 39 7.17 -3.14 6.43
C TYR A 39 6.59 -2.01 5.60
N GLU A 40 7.34 -0.92 5.46
CA GLU A 40 7.02 0.20 4.57
C GLU A 40 8.30 0.72 3.92
N LYS A 41 8.26 0.90 2.60
CA LYS A 41 9.29 1.62 1.84
C LYS A 41 8.60 2.63 0.93
N ILE A 42 9.00 3.88 1.07
CA ILE A 42 8.52 4.99 0.24
C ILE A 42 9.68 5.42 -0.65
N VAL A 43 9.43 5.50 -1.96
CA VAL A 43 10.44 5.91 -2.94
C VAL A 43 9.87 6.95 -3.89
N TYR A 44 10.67 7.97 -4.16
CA TYR A 44 10.34 9.04 -5.10
C TYR A 44 11.04 8.79 -6.44
N GLY A 45 10.32 9.02 -7.54
CA GLY A 45 10.83 8.84 -8.90
C GLY A 45 10.55 7.46 -9.50
N HIS A 46 11.18 7.19 -10.63
CA HIS A 46 11.06 5.91 -11.35
C HIS A 46 12.06 4.91 -10.78
N GLU A 47 11.69 4.21 -9.71
CA GLU A 47 12.48 3.07 -9.24
C GLU A 47 12.11 1.81 -10.06
N GLU A 48 13.13 1.00 -10.38
CA GLU A 48 12.91 -0.32 -10.98
C GLU A 48 12.13 -1.24 -10.01
N ARG A 49 11.57 -2.33 -10.55
CA ARG A 49 10.85 -3.33 -9.74
C ARG A 49 11.82 -3.90 -8.70
N ASP A 50 11.61 -3.55 -7.45
CA ASP A 50 12.34 -4.08 -6.31
C ASP A 50 11.64 -5.40 -5.91
N ASN A 51 12.29 -6.56 -6.15
CA ASN A 51 11.77 -7.87 -5.74
C ASN A 51 11.62 -8.02 -4.22
N LYS A 52 12.04 -7.02 -3.43
CA LYS A 52 11.94 -7.00 -1.97
C LYS A 52 10.58 -7.38 -1.39
N LEU A 53 9.46 -7.02 -2.03
CA LEU A 53 8.15 -7.40 -1.49
C LEU A 53 7.96 -8.93 -1.51
N GLU A 54 8.43 -9.58 -2.57
CA GLU A 54 8.37 -11.02 -2.70
C GLU A 54 9.37 -11.70 -1.76
N ASP A 55 10.58 -11.15 -1.63
CA ASP A 55 11.58 -11.65 -0.69
C ASP A 55 11.09 -11.59 0.76
N ILE A 56 10.45 -10.48 1.15
CA ILE A 56 9.82 -10.31 2.46
C ILE A 56 8.68 -11.31 2.65
N ARG A 57 7.83 -11.50 1.64
CA ARG A 57 6.76 -12.50 1.68
C ARG A 57 7.32 -13.90 1.95
N ILE A 58 8.31 -14.32 1.17
CA ILE A 58 8.95 -15.63 1.30
C ILE A 58 9.59 -15.80 2.69
N LEU A 59 10.24 -14.76 3.22
CA LEU A 59 10.85 -14.78 4.55
C LEU A 59 9.80 -14.97 5.66
N LEU A 60 8.67 -14.27 5.57
CA LEU A 60 7.57 -14.37 6.51
C LEU A 60 6.88 -15.74 6.45
N GLU A 61 6.64 -16.27 5.25
CA GLU A 61 6.09 -17.62 5.05
C GLU A 61 7.00 -18.70 5.68
N LYS A 62 8.31 -18.62 5.44
CA LYS A 62 9.32 -19.50 6.07
C LYS A 62 9.34 -19.41 7.60
N SER A 63 8.84 -18.31 8.15
CA SER A 63 8.77 -18.06 9.59
C SER A 63 7.45 -18.49 10.24
N GLN A 64 6.69 -19.36 9.56
CA GLN A 64 5.42 -19.93 10.00
C GLN A 64 4.25 -18.94 10.02
N ILE A 65 4.30 -17.87 9.23
CA ILE A 65 3.15 -16.98 9.02
C ILE A 65 2.36 -17.49 7.82
N PRO A 66 1.03 -17.73 7.95
CA PRO A 66 0.22 -18.20 6.84
C PRO A 66 0.25 -17.25 5.63
N PRO A 67 0.40 -17.75 4.39
CA PRO A 67 0.43 -16.92 3.19
C PRO A 67 -0.81 -16.03 3.02
N ASP A 68 -1.99 -16.53 3.42
CA ASP A 68 -3.28 -15.84 3.34
C ASP A 68 -3.47 -14.75 4.42
N SER A 69 -2.50 -14.61 5.32
CA SER A 69 -2.38 -13.55 6.31
C SER A 69 -1.32 -12.50 5.94
N ILE A 70 -0.67 -12.63 4.78
CA ILE A 70 0.36 -11.71 4.28
C ILE A 70 -0.19 -10.94 3.07
N TYR A 71 -0.25 -9.61 3.20
CA TYR A 71 -0.79 -8.74 2.15
C TYR A 71 0.30 -7.76 1.67
N PRO A 72 1.11 -8.15 0.66
CA PRO A 72 2.05 -7.25 0.02
C PRO A 72 1.29 -6.31 -0.93
N LEU A 73 1.54 -5.01 -0.82
CA LEU A 73 0.96 -3.98 -1.68
C LEU A 73 2.06 -3.07 -2.24
N GLU A 74 2.00 -2.80 -3.54
CA GLU A 74 2.73 -1.72 -4.22
C GLU A 74 1.71 -0.73 -4.77
N GLU A 75 1.83 0.53 -4.36
CA GLU A 75 1.01 1.64 -4.84
C GLU A 75 1.89 2.65 -5.57
N LYS A 76 1.48 3.05 -6.77
CA LYS A 76 2.16 4.09 -7.57
C LYS A 76 1.25 5.30 -7.70
N ILE A 77 1.61 6.37 -7.02
CA ILE A 77 0.88 7.63 -6.99
C ILE A 77 1.57 8.58 -7.96
N ARG A 78 0.83 9.07 -8.96
CA ARG A 78 1.30 10.16 -9.83
C ARG A 78 1.18 11.47 -9.06
N ILE A 79 2.31 12.17 -8.88
CA ILE A 79 2.36 13.45 -8.19
C ILE A 79 2.04 14.57 -9.18
N ILE A 80 2.81 14.62 -10.27
CA ILE A 80 2.74 15.68 -11.26
C ILE A 80 3.11 15.13 -12.64
N ASP A 81 2.43 15.63 -13.66
CA ASP A 81 2.71 15.32 -15.07
C ASP A 81 3.41 16.53 -15.68
N LYS A 82 4.76 16.57 -15.64
CA LYS A 82 5.52 17.76 -16.07
C LYS A 82 5.37 18.01 -17.57
N ALA A 83 5.05 16.99 -18.36
CA ALA A 83 4.81 17.12 -19.79
C ALA A 83 3.57 17.97 -20.13
N LYS A 84 2.64 18.13 -19.18
CA LYS A 84 1.46 18.98 -19.34
C LYS A 84 1.67 20.42 -18.91
N ILE A 85 2.84 20.76 -18.36
CA ILE A 85 3.12 22.09 -17.86
C ILE A 85 4.00 22.81 -18.88
N LYS A 86 3.49 23.96 -19.33
CA LYS A 86 4.13 24.83 -20.31
C LYS A 86 4.49 26.15 -19.64
N ILE A 87 5.72 26.61 -19.80
CA ILE A 87 6.17 27.88 -19.25
C ILE A 87 6.18 28.91 -20.39
N LEU A 88 5.47 30.03 -20.20
CA LEU A 88 5.49 31.15 -21.13
C LEU A 88 6.55 32.14 -20.68
N ASP A 89 7.53 32.38 -21.54
CA ASP A 89 8.61 33.33 -21.32
C ASP A 89 8.79 34.18 -22.57
N GLU A 90 8.64 35.50 -22.46
CA GLU A 90 8.73 36.45 -23.59
C GLU A 90 7.94 36.00 -24.84
N ASN A 91 6.70 35.54 -24.66
CA ASN A 91 5.82 34.99 -25.72
C ASN A 91 6.32 33.70 -26.40
N ARG A 92 7.30 33.01 -25.82
CA ARG A 92 7.77 31.69 -26.25
C ARG A 92 7.34 30.63 -25.24
N GLU A 93 6.92 29.48 -25.75
CA GLU A 93 6.62 28.32 -24.94
C GLU A 93 7.90 27.52 -24.67
N LYS A 94 8.20 27.28 -23.40
CA LYS A 94 9.36 26.51 -22.94
C LYS A 94 8.92 25.33 -22.09
N SER A 95 9.75 24.29 -22.07
CA SER A 95 9.54 23.09 -21.27
C SER A 95 10.02 23.32 -19.84
N ILE A 96 9.45 22.64 -18.85
CA ILE A 96 10.01 22.59 -17.48
C ILE A 96 11.47 22.13 -17.49
N LYS A 97 11.86 21.27 -18.45
CA LYS A 97 13.25 20.80 -18.58
C LYS A 97 14.23 21.93 -18.85
N ASP A 98 13.78 23.04 -19.41
CA ASP A 98 14.63 24.21 -19.69
C ASP A 98 14.92 25.01 -18.40
N PHE A 99 14.30 24.65 -17.27
CA PHE A 99 14.38 25.31 -15.98
C PHE A 99 14.80 24.35 -14.86
N GLU A 100 15.89 23.60 -15.06
CA GLU A 100 16.42 22.60 -14.10
C GLU A 100 16.79 23.18 -12.72
N SER A 101 17.02 24.49 -12.63
CA SER A 101 17.31 25.18 -11.36
C SER A 101 16.06 25.47 -10.51
N THR A 102 14.86 25.20 -11.03
CA THR A 102 13.60 25.52 -10.33
C THR A 102 13.13 24.37 -9.44
N LEU A 103 12.36 24.70 -8.39
CA LEU A 103 11.78 23.69 -7.49
C LEU A 103 10.91 22.68 -8.26
N ILE A 104 10.14 23.14 -9.24
CA ILE A 104 9.20 22.28 -9.97
C ILE A 104 9.93 21.21 -10.80
N SER A 105 11.14 21.49 -11.27
CA SER A 105 11.98 20.50 -11.96
C SER A 105 12.46 19.38 -11.03
N ASN A 106 12.65 19.68 -9.74
CA ASN A 106 13.09 18.74 -8.70
C ASN A 106 11.95 17.95 -8.03
N VAL A 107 10.70 18.36 -8.21
CA VAL A 107 9.55 17.59 -7.70
C VAL A 107 9.48 16.25 -8.44
N PRO A 108 9.45 15.10 -7.75
CA PRO A 108 9.32 13.81 -8.39
C PRO A 108 7.95 13.67 -9.07
N GLU A 109 7.90 13.00 -10.23
CA GLU A 109 6.65 12.80 -10.97
C GLU A 109 5.79 11.66 -10.37
N ILE A 110 6.45 10.71 -9.70
CA ILE A 110 5.83 9.52 -9.15
C ILE A 110 6.33 9.28 -7.73
N LEU A 111 5.43 8.82 -6.88
CA LEU A 111 5.69 8.25 -5.56
C LEU A 111 5.32 6.77 -5.61
N THR A 112 6.24 5.90 -5.24
CA THR A 112 5.98 4.47 -5.07
C THR A 112 5.99 4.14 -3.59
N ILE A 113 4.89 3.57 -3.08
CA ILE A 113 4.77 3.11 -1.71
C ILE A 113 4.65 1.59 -1.73
N ARG A 114 5.53 0.91 -1.01
CA ARG A 114 5.53 -0.54 -0.85
C ARG A 114 5.27 -0.87 0.60
N ARG A 115 4.23 -1.66 0.87
CA ARG A 115 3.85 -2.08 2.22
C ARG A 115 3.65 -3.57 2.28
N VAL A 116 3.95 -4.15 3.43
CA VAL A 116 3.47 -5.49 3.78
C VAL A 116 2.59 -5.35 5.00
N TYR A 117 1.32 -5.74 4.85
CA TYR A 117 0.39 -5.86 5.95
C TYR A 117 0.29 -7.31 6.40
N ILE A 118 0.07 -7.52 7.69
CA ILE A 118 -0.07 -8.84 8.30
C ILE A 118 -1.30 -8.86 9.20
N ASP A 119 -2.06 -9.95 9.16
CA ASP A 119 -3.18 -10.16 10.10
C ASP A 119 -2.71 -9.98 11.55
N TYR A 120 -3.55 -9.33 12.36
CA TYR A 120 -3.18 -8.81 13.69
C TYR A 120 -2.49 -9.84 14.60
N GLU A 121 -2.91 -11.10 14.54
CA GLU A 121 -2.39 -12.19 15.36
C GLU A 121 -0.90 -12.53 15.08
N TYR A 122 -0.41 -12.31 13.85
CA TYR A 122 0.96 -12.62 13.45
C TYR A 122 1.89 -11.41 13.47
N VAL A 123 1.38 -10.21 13.76
CA VAL A 123 2.15 -8.94 13.68
C VAL A 123 3.39 -8.97 14.56
N LYS A 124 3.28 -9.51 15.79
CA LYS A 124 4.42 -9.59 16.71
C LYS A 124 5.55 -10.43 16.10
N ARG A 125 5.20 -11.62 15.62
CA ARG A 125 6.14 -12.55 14.98
C ARG A 125 6.76 -11.95 13.72
N ALA A 126 5.94 -11.33 12.86
CA ALA A 126 6.40 -10.68 11.64
C ALA A 126 7.44 -9.59 11.93
N ARG A 127 7.22 -8.78 12.97
CA ARG A 127 8.18 -7.74 13.38
C ARG A 127 9.48 -8.31 13.93
N GLU A 128 9.43 -9.42 14.66
CA GLU A 128 10.64 -10.11 15.14
C GLU A 128 11.48 -10.66 13.97
N VAL A 129 10.84 -11.12 12.90
CA VAL A 129 11.50 -11.69 11.71
C VAL A 129 12.12 -10.61 10.83
N LEU A 130 11.51 -9.42 10.78
CA LEU A 130 11.91 -8.30 9.92
C LEU A 130 12.81 -7.26 10.61
N ALA A 131 13.07 -7.42 11.91
CA ALA A 131 14.00 -6.59 12.67
C ALA A 131 15.45 -6.87 12.28
#